data_AF-A0A9N9TSI9-F1
#
_entry.id   AF-A0A9N9TSI9-F1
#
_cell.length_a   1.000
_cell.length_b   1.000
_cell.length_c   1.000
_cell.angle_alpha   90.00
_cell.angle_beta   90.00
_cell.angle_gamma   90.00
#
_symmetry.space_group_name_H-M   'P 1'
#
loop_
_entity.id
_entity.type
_entity.pdbx_description
1 polymer ?
#
loop_
_entity_poly.entity_id
_entity_poly.type
_entity_poly.pdbx_seq_one_letter_code
_entity_poly.pdbx_strand_id
1 'polypeptide(L)'
;MLCANSHLNLNASARAKRIKVWINGKPDCYQMTLNQKEFRTWNSILLHLTDVLQPNFGAIRKLISLKTRREIWNFEELSDNDKYIALGGTSQTRLHNPNQYKTNVEMELSRRKFVKQLYVEPLHFGERRFLNDLQKKNIIVICVTLNGVNDQPPQKVVFNKFDINNWRIIINYITRIMSVPEHIGNICTIHGACVRNASEFQPGYLYVVVPNNRYFEHINYLKIFEIYQANRSKRTSSRVDRHPFKTDFIKIHNVD
;
A
#
# COMPACT_ATOMS: atom_id res chain seq x y z
N MET A 1 -44.76 2.77 -44.10
CA MET A 1 -43.52 3.55 -43.95
C MET A 1 -42.89 3.12 -42.63
N LEU A 2 -41.68 2.58 -42.75
CA LEU A 2 -40.80 1.86 -41.80
C LEU A 2 -40.96 2.10 -40.28
N CYS A 3 -41.24 0.97 -39.59
CA CYS A 3 -40.67 0.40 -38.35
C CYS A 3 -39.43 1.08 -37.72
N ALA A 4 -38.99 0.84 -36.47
CA ALA A 4 -39.51 0.31 -35.21
C ALA A 4 -38.30 0.32 -34.24
N ASN A 5 -38.58 0.32 -32.93
CA ASN A 5 -37.75 -0.24 -31.85
C ASN A 5 -36.44 0.47 -31.44
N SER A 6 -36.56 1.40 -30.50
CA SER A 6 -35.53 1.74 -29.51
C SER A 6 -35.60 0.79 -28.31
N HIS A 7 -35.22 -0.48 -28.50
CA HIS A 7 -34.85 -1.33 -27.38
C HIS A 7 -33.45 -0.94 -26.91
N LEU A 8 -33.40 -0.26 -25.76
CA LEU A 8 -32.19 -0.10 -24.95
C LEU A 8 -31.58 -1.50 -24.73
N ASN A 9 -30.42 -1.71 -25.33
CA ASN A 9 -29.71 -2.97 -25.35
C ASN A 9 -29.03 -3.20 -23.99
N LEU A 10 -29.82 -3.63 -23.00
CA LEU A 10 -29.41 -3.98 -21.64
C LEU A 10 -28.48 -5.22 -21.56
N ASN A 11 -28.01 -5.75 -22.70
CA ASN A 11 -27.23 -6.99 -22.78
C ASN A 11 -25.76 -6.81 -23.25
N ALA A 12 -25.25 -5.58 -23.32
CA ALA A 12 -23.85 -5.33 -23.70
C ALA A 12 -22.82 -5.59 -22.56
N SER A 13 -23.26 -5.74 -21.31
CA SER A 13 -22.38 -5.63 -20.12
C SER A 13 -21.90 -6.95 -19.50
N ALA A 14 -22.34 -8.13 -19.96
CA ALA A 14 -22.10 -9.36 -19.18
C ALA A 14 -20.69 -9.97 -19.31
N ARG A 15 -19.87 -9.56 -20.29
CA ARG A 15 -18.56 -10.20 -20.59
C ARG A 15 -17.46 -9.23 -21.06
N ALA A 16 -17.58 -7.96 -20.73
CA ALA A 16 -16.50 -6.99 -20.94
C ALA A 16 -15.73 -6.79 -19.63
N LYS A 17 -14.40 -6.79 -19.67
CA LYS A 17 -13.53 -6.55 -18.52
C LYS A 17 -12.58 -5.41 -18.83
N ARG A 18 -12.59 -4.38 -17.99
CA ARG A 18 -11.58 -3.31 -18.03
C ARG A 18 -10.35 -3.80 -17.31
N ILE A 19 -9.19 -3.67 -17.93
CA ILE A 19 -7.92 -4.07 -17.32
C ILE A 19 -6.89 -2.96 -17.48
N LYS A 20 -5.90 -2.98 -16.59
CA LYS A 20 -4.70 -2.15 -16.68
C LYS A 20 -3.50 -3.05 -16.92
N VAL A 21 -2.74 -2.78 -17.97
CA VAL A 21 -1.62 -3.62 -18.41
C VAL A 21 -0.34 -2.78 -18.45
N TRP A 22 0.72 -3.32 -17.89
CA TRP A 22 2.07 -2.78 -18.01
C TRP A 22 2.94 -3.72 -18.83
N ILE A 23 3.86 -3.18 -19.63
CA ILE A 23 4.95 -3.96 -20.20
C ILE A 23 5.97 -4.24 -19.09
N ASN A 24 6.46 -5.48 -18.98
CA ASN A 24 7.51 -5.81 -18.00
C ASN A 24 8.73 -4.87 -18.15
N GLY A 25 9.19 -4.30 -17.04
CA GLY A 25 10.29 -3.33 -17.03
C GLY A 25 9.96 -1.91 -17.50
N LYS A 26 8.73 -1.62 -17.95
CA LYS A 26 8.29 -0.26 -18.31
C LYS A 26 7.26 0.29 -17.30
N PRO A 27 7.31 1.61 -17.00
CA PRO A 27 6.39 2.24 -16.05
C PRO A 27 5.01 2.54 -16.64
N ASP A 28 4.89 2.60 -17.97
CA ASP A 28 3.67 3.05 -18.65
C ASP A 28 2.50 2.07 -18.46
N CYS A 29 1.36 2.63 -18.06
CA CYS A 29 0.12 1.91 -17.84
C CYS A 29 -0.83 2.07 -19.02
N TYR A 30 -1.29 0.97 -19.59
CA TYR A 30 -2.29 0.94 -20.65
C TYR A 30 -3.62 0.45 -20.08
N GLN A 31 -4.67 1.25 -20.22
CA GLN A 31 -6.02 0.87 -19.80
C GLN A 31 -6.85 0.51 -21.03
N MET A 32 -7.51 -0.64 -20.99
CA MET A 32 -8.33 -1.12 -22.10
C MET A 32 -9.52 -1.96 -21.62
N THR A 33 -10.51 -2.08 -22.49
CA THR A 33 -11.70 -2.92 -22.25
C THR A 33 -11.63 -4.11 -23.19
N LEU A 34 -11.57 -5.32 -22.64
CA LEU A 34 -11.59 -6.55 -23.41
C LEU A 34 -12.99 -7.14 -23.39
N ASN A 35 -13.57 -7.38 -24.56
CA ASN A 35 -14.86 -8.03 -24.71
C ASN A 35 -14.67 -9.47 -25.20
N GLN A 36 -15.19 -10.45 -24.47
CA GLN A 36 -15.09 -11.86 -24.87
C GLN A 36 -15.77 -12.16 -26.20
N LYS A 37 -16.79 -11.39 -26.60
CA LYS A 37 -17.45 -11.55 -27.91
C LYS A 37 -16.53 -11.16 -29.07
N GLU A 38 -15.67 -10.18 -28.84
CA GLU A 38 -14.70 -9.67 -29.81
C GLU A 38 -13.46 -10.58 -29.86
N PHE A 39 -12.94 -10.95 -28.69
CA PHE A 39 -11.77 -11.83 -28.57
C PHE A 39 -12.18 -13.22 -28.11
N ARG A 40 -12.46 -14.10 -29.08
CA ARG A 40 -12.95 -15.47 -28.81
C ARG A 40 -11.92 -16.40 -28.18
N THR A 41 -10.64 -16.12 -28.31
CA THR A 41 -9.55 -16.95 -27.78
C THR A 41 -8.58 -16.12 -26.95
N TRP A 42 -7.90 -16.78 -26.01
CA TRP A 42 -6.83 -16.13 -25.23
C TRP A 42 -5.72 -15.58 -26.12
N ASN A 43 -5.34 -16.33 -27.17
CA ASN A 43 -4.33 -15.87 -28.14
C ASN A 43 -4.77 -14.61 -28.89
N SER A 44 -6.06 -14.46 -29.22
CA SER A 44 -6.59 -13.23 -29.84
C SER A 44 -6.40 -12.02 -28.93
N ILE A 45 -6.56 -12.20 -27.61
CA ILE A 45 -6.30 -11.15 -26.62
C ILE A 45 -4.82 -10.81 -26.57
N LEU A 46 -3.93 -11.81 -26.49
CA LEU A 46 -2.48 -11.58 -26.44
C LEU A 46 -1.94 -10.92 -27.72
N LEU A 47 -2.49 -11.25 -28.88
CA LEU A 47 -2.17 -10.60 -30.16
C LEU A 47 -2.63 -9.13 -30.15
N HIS A 48 -3.89 -8.88 -29.77
CA HIS A 48 -4.39 -7.51 -29.64
C HIS A 48 -3.54 -6.67 -28.68
N LEU A 49 -3.15 -7.25 -27.54
CA LEU A 49 -2.23 -6.62 -26.60
C LEU A 49 -0.89 -6.32 -27.26
N THR A 50 -0.35 -7.25 -28.05
CA THR A 50 0.92 -7.04 -28.76
C THR A 50 0.83 -5.84 -29.70
N ASP A 51 -0.26 -5.74 -30.45
CA ASP A 51 -0.49 -4.67 -31.43
C ASP A 51 -0.65 -3.31 -30.75
N VAL A 52 -1.35 -3.26 -29.61
CA VAL A 52 -1.61 -2.01 -28.86
C VAL A 52 -0.40 -1.57 -28.04
N LEU A 53 0.27 -2.49 -27.35
CA LEU A 53 1.37 -2.16 -26.43
C LEU A 53 2.72 -2.02 -27.14
N GLN A 54 2.89 -2.66 -28.32
CA GLN A 54 4.12 -2.67 -29.11
C GLN A 54 5.42 -2.81 -28.27
N PRO A 55 5.55 -3.88 -27.47
CA PRO A 55 6.74 -4.07 -26.64
C PRO A 55 7.97 -4.43 -27.49
N ASN A 56 9.14 -3.92 -27.07
CA ASN A 56 10.41 -4.13 -27.77
C ASN A 56 10.87 -5.61 -27.80
N PHE A 57 10.29 -6.47 -26.96
CA PHE A 57 10.57 -7.91 -26.92
C PHE A 57 9.71 -8.74 -27.90
N GLY A 58 8.87 -8.09 -28.71
CA GLY A 58 7.98 -8.76 -29.65
C GLY A 58 6.71 -9.32 -28.99
N ALA A 59 6.17 -10.42 -29.52
CA ALA A 59 4.85 -10.91 -29.13
C ALA A 59 4.70 -11.14 -27.62
N ILE A 60 3.61 -10.61 -27.06
CA ILE A 60 3.18 -10.91 -25.69
C ILE A 60 2.69 -12.36 -25.66
N ARG A 61 3.24 -13.15 -24.74
CA ARG A 61 2.89 -14.56 -24.56
C ARG A 61 2.20 -14.83 -23.23
N LYS A 62 2.34 -13.91 -22.27
CA LYS A 62 1.88 -14.11 -20.89
C LYS A 62 1.32 -12.82 -20.32
N LEU A 63 0.28 -12.97 -19.51
CA LEU A 63 -0.16 -11.95 -18.56
C LEU A 63 -0.01 -12.49 -17.15
N ILE A 64 0.59 -11.70 -16.26
CA ILE A 64 0.70 -12.01 -14.84
C ILE A 64 -0.17 -11.04 -14.05
N SER A 65 -1.04 -11.54 -13.17
CA SER A 65 -1.78 -10.68 -12.25
C SER A 65 -0.83 -10.01 -11.26
N LEU A 66 -0.92 -8.68 -11.14
CA LEU A 66 -0.16 -7.93 -10.14
C LEU A 66 -0.61 -8.26 -8.71
N LYS A 67 -1.87 -8.68 -8.54
CA LYS A 67 -2.47 -9.08 -7.27
C LYS A 67 -2.00 -10.47 -6.82
N THR A 68 -2.11 -11.47 -7.68
CA THR A 68 -1.85 -12.88 -7.29
C THR A 68 -0.48 -13.40 -7.70
N ARG A 69 0.25 -12.68 -8.56
CA ARG A 69 1.53 -13.09 -9.16
C ARG A 69 1.45 -14.36 -10.00
N ARG A 70 0.26 -14.78 -10.40
CA ARG A 70 0.04 -15.95 -11.24
C ARG A 70 -0.20 -15.55 -12.69
N GLU A 71 0.23 -16.44 -13.58
CA GLU A 71 -0.10 -16.37 -15.00
C GLU A 71 -1.60 -16.56 -15.20
N ILE A 72 -2.15 -15.74 -16.10
CA ILE A 72 -3.53 -15.78 -16.52
C ILE A 72 -3.59 -16.58 -17.82
N TRP A 73 -4.43 -17.60 -17.84
CA TRP A 73 -4.50 -18.56 -18.95
C TRP A 73 -5.68 -18.31 -19.89
N ASN A 74 -6.69 -17.56 -19.44
CA ASN A 74 -7.94 -17.39 -20.15
C ASN A 74 -8.64 -16.07 -19.76
N PHE A 75 -9.71 -15.74 -20.48
CA PHE A 75 -10.49 -14.53 -20.24
C PHE A 75 -11.21 -14.57 -18.88
N GLU A 76 -11.65 -15.73 -18.44
CA GLU A 76 -12.42 -15.95 -17.20
C GLU A 76 -11.62 -15.54 -15.95
N GLU A 77 -10.32 -15.83 -15.94
CA GLU A 77 -9.40 -15.48 -14.84
C GLU A 77 -9.08 -13.98 -14.73
N LEU A 78 -9.37 -13.19 -15.77
CA LEU A 78 -9.29 -11.73 -15.65
C LEU A 78 -10.34 -11.21 -14.66
N SER A 79 -10.02 -10.16 -13.93
CA SER A 79 -10.93 -9.46 -13.02
C SER A 79 -11.19 -8.06 -13.56
N ASP A 80 -12.43 -7.57 -13.46
CA ASP A 80 -12.75 -6.21 -13.90
C ASP A 80 -12.02 -5.17 -13.03
N ASN A 81 -11.49 -4.15 -13.69
CA ASN A 81 -10.65 -3.09 -13.15
C ASN A 81 -9.33 -3.56 -12.48
N ASP A 82 -8.87 -4.78 -12.75
CA ASP A 82 -7.63 -5.30 -12.15
C ASP A 82 -6.39 -5.06 -13.03
N LYS A 83 -5.21 -5.39 -12.48
CA LYS A 83 -3.90 -5.01 -13.00
C LYS A 83 -3.05 -6.21 -13.40
N TYR A 84 -2.37 -6.10 -14.53
CA TYR A 84 -1.59 -7.18 -15.14
C TYR A 84 -0.27 -6.70 -15.72
N ILE A 85 0.71 -7.60 -15.79
CA ILE A 85 1.99 -7.39 -16.47
C ILE A 85 2.03 -8.26 -17.71
N ALA A 86 2.30 -7.66 -18.86
CA ALA A 86 2.57 -8.33 -20.13
C ALA A 86 4.04 -8.74 -20.24
N LEU A 87 4.27 -10.00 -20.59
CA LEU A 87 5.59 -10.56 -20.83
C LEU A 87 5.66 -11.32 -22.15
N GLY A 88 6.85 -11.34 -22.73
CA GLY A 88 7.17 -12.13 -23.92
C GLY A 88 7.41 -13.61 -23.61
N GLY A 89 8.13 -14.28 -24.52
CA GLY A 89 8.51 -15.69 -24.39
C GLY A 89 9.50 -15.98 -23.24
N THR A 90 10.08 -17.18 -23.27
CA THR A 90 10.85 -17.83 -22.19
C THR A 90 12.00 -17.02 -21.58
N SER A 91 12.51 -15.98 -22.25
CA SER A 91 13.58 -15.11 -21.73
C SER A 91 13.09 -14.04 -20.74
N GLN A 92 11.79 -13.76 -20.67
CA GLN A 92 11.21 -12.72 -19.80
C GLN A 92 10.42 -13.31 -18.62
N THR A 93 11.00 -14.26 -17.89
CA THR A 93 10.32 -14.88 -16.73
C THR A 93 10.46 -14.09 -15.43
N ARG A 94 11.46 -13.21 -15.33
CA ARG A 94 11.66 -12.37 -14.16
C ARG A 94 10.80 -11.10 -14.25
N LEU A 95 9.85 -10.98 -13.32
CA LEU A 95 9.13 -9.73 -13.09
C LEU A 95 10.09 -8.68 -12.55
N HIS A 96 10.13 -7.51 -13.19
CA HIS A 96 10.84 -6.37 -12.62
C HIS A 96 10.10 -5.84 -11.36
N ASN A 97 10.76 -4.95 -10.62
CA ASN A 97 10.31 -4.43 -9.33
C ASN A 97 8.82 -4.04 -9.37
N PRO A 98 7.95 -4.71 -8.60
CA PRO A 98 6.52 -4.45 -8.66
C PRO A 98 6.09 -3.03 -8.29
N ASN A 99 6.90 -2.33 -7.50
CA ASN A 99 6.60 -0.97 -7.04
C ASN A 99 6.58 0.05 -8.18
N GLN A 100 7.09 -0.30 -9.37
CA GLN A 100 7.07 0.56 -10.55
C GLN A 100 5.70 0.54 -11.28
N TYR A 101 4.87 -0.48 -11.06
CA TYR A 101 3.60 -0.63 -11.77
C TYR A 101 2.46 0.05 -10.99
N LYS A 102 2.44 1.37 -11.08
CA LYS A 102 1.43 2.21 -10.44
C LYS A 102 0.79 3.11 -11.48
N THR A 103 -0.52 3.29 -11.38
CA THR A 103 -1.22 4.29 -12.22
C THR A 103 -0.77 5.71 -11.86
N ASN A 104 -1.01 6.69 -12.73
CA ASN A 104 -0.75 8.09 -12.40
C ASN A 104 -1.46 8.52 -11.11
N VAL A 105 -2.71 8.08 -10.89
CA VAL A 105 -3.43 8.34 -9.63
C VAL A 105 -2.71 7.72 -8.44
N GLU A 106 -2.19 6.50 -8.55
CA GLU A 106 -1.46 5.83 -7.45
C GLU A 106 -0.06 6.38 -7.24
N MET A 107 0.61 6.82 -8.31
CA MET A 107 1.86 7.56 -8.23
C MET A 107 1.63 8.92 -7.58
N GLU A 108 0.56 9.62 -7.97
CA GLU A 108 0.14 10.87 -7.35
C GLU A 108 -0.28 10.66 -5.91
N LEU A 109 -0.98 9.58 -5.54
CA LEU A 109 -1.27 9.24 -4.15
C LEU A 109 -0.02 8.83 -3.36
N SER A 110 0.97 8.22 -4.02
CA SER A 110 2.27 7.90 -3.41
C SER A 110 3.16 9.16 -3.26
N ARG A 111 3.04 10.13 -4.17
CA ARG A 111 3.77 11.42 -4.19
C ARG A 111 3.12 12.45 -3.29
N ARG A 112 1.79 12.45 -3.25
CA ARG A 112 0.98 13.16 -2.26
C ARG A 112 1.40 12.59 -0.93
N LYS A 113 2.26 13.35 -0.23
CA LYS A 113 2.57 13.19 1.19
C LYS A 113 1.34 13.42 2.08
N PHE A 114 0.15 12.99 1.67
CA PHE A 114 -0.99 12.83 2.54
C PHE A 114 -0.85 11.49 3.25
N VAL A 115 0.20 11.40 4.06
CA VAL A 115 0.14 10.54 5.21
C VAL A 115 -0.90 11.23 6.11
N LYS A 116 -1.91 10.52 6.59
CA LYS A 116 -2.76 11.11 7.64
C LYS A 116 -1.90 11.19 8.88
N GLN A 117 -1.78 12.39 9.45
CA GLN A 117 -1.35 12.52 10.83
C GLN A 117 -2.30 11.65 11.68
N LEU A 118 -1.80 11.02 12.73
CA LEU A 118 -2.65 10.28 13.68
C LEU A 118 -3.78 11.16 14.25
N TYR A 119 -3.62 12.48 14.17
CA TYR A 119 -4.64 13.46 14.47
C TYR A 119 -5.54 13.62 13.24
N VAL A 120 -6.54 12.75 13.16
CA VAL A 120 -7.73 13.01 12.34
C VAL A 120 -8.59 13.97 13.18
N GLU A 121 -8.92 15.14 12.61
CA GLU A 121 -9.52 16.35 13.23
C GLU A 121 -8.52 17.46 13.60
N PRO A 122 -8.93 18.75 13.66
CA PRO A 122 -8.01 19.82 14.01
C PRO A 122 -7.38 19.54 15.38
N LEU A 123 -6.08 19.19 15.36
CA LEU A 123 -5.26 18.98 16.55
C LEU A 123 -5.62 19.98 17.66
N HIS A 124 -5.92 19.45 18.85
CA HIS A 124 -6.09 20.32 20.01
C HIS A 124 -4.79 21.08 20.29
N PHE A 125 -4.90 22.27 20.86
CA PHE A 125 -3.76 23.17 21.10
C PHE A 125 -2.60 22.49 21.85
N GLY A 126 -2.91 21.63 22.84
CA GLY A 126 -1.91 20.86 23.60
C GLY A 126 -1.11 19.88 22.75
N GLU A 127 -1.74 19.24 21.76
CA GLU A 127 -1.09 18.28 20.86
C GLU A 127 -0.18 18.98 19.86
N ARG A 128 -0.64 20.11 19.30
CA ARG A 128 0.20 20.98 18.46
C ARG A 128 1.43 21.45 19.23
N ARG A 129 1.24 21.93 20.46
CA ARG A 129 2.33 22.39 21.31
C ARG A 129 3.32 21.26 21.61
N PHE A 130 2.83 20.08 21.97
CA PHE A 130 3.68 18.91 22.22
C PHE A 130 4.50 18.49 20.99
N LEU A 131 3.87 18.36 19.82
CA LEU A 131 4.59 18.03 18.59
C LEU A 131 5.62 19.09 18.22
N ASN A 132 5.28 20.37 18.38
CA ASN A 132 6.21 21.48 18.14
C ASN A 132 7.40 21.42 19.12
N ASP A 133 7.15 21.11 20.40
CA ASP A 133 8.21 20.97 21.40
C ASP A 133 9.12 19.77 21.13
N LEU A 134 8.57 18.66 20.63
CA LEU A 134 9.34 17.49 20.20
C LEU A 134 10.18 17.80 18.95
N GLN A 135 9.60 18.49 17.97
CA GLN A 135 10.30 18.91 16.76
C GLN A 135 11.48 19.82 17.11
N LYS A 136 11.29 20.81 18.00
CA LYS A 136 12.39 21.67 18.50
C LYS A 136 13.51 20.88 19.19
N LYS A 137 13.18 19.74 19.81
CA LYS A 137 14.13 18.87 20.50
C LYS A 137 14.73 17.78 19.58
N ASN A 138 14.42 17.79 18.28
CA ASN A 138 14.79 16.74 17.33
C ASN A 138 14.37 15.34 17.82
N ILE A 139 13.18 15.25 18.40
CA ILE A 139 12.56 14.00 18.81
C ILE A 139 11.45 13.67 17.81
N ILE A 140 11.52 12.49 17.20
CA ILE A 140 10.48 11.97 16.33
C ILE A 140 9.70 10.91 17.09
N VAL A 141 8.38 11.08 17.17
CA VAL A 141 7.47 10.06 17.71
C VAL A 141 6.65 9.53 16.55
N ILE A 142 6.64 8.22 16.32
CA ILE A 142 5.75 7.57 15.35
C ILE A 142 4.89 6.52 16.04
N CYS A 143 3.80 6.13 15.39
CA CYS A 143 3.12 4.88 15.71
C CYS A 143 3.42 3.84 14.63
N VAL A 144 3.58 2.60 15.04
CA VAL A 144 3.77 1.47 14.13
C VAL A 144 2.72 0.39 14.41
N THR A 145 2.23 -0.25 13.36
CA THR A 145 1.36 -1.43 13.45
C THR A 145 1.90 -2.55 12.58
N LEU A 146 1.59 -3.80 12.88
CA LEU A 146 2.06 -4.94 12.09
C LEU A 146 1.18 -5.12 10.85
N ASN A 147 1.81 -5.45 9.72
CA ASN A 147 1.13 -5.69 8.44
C ASN A 147 0.12 -6.83 8.54
N GLY A 148 -1.11 -6.60 8.08
CA GLY A 148 -2.17 -7.61 8.06
C GLY A 148 -2.77 -7.99 9.42
N VAL A 149 -2.30 -7.39 10.52
CA VAL A 149 -2.73 -7.77 11.88
C VAL A 149 -3.70 -6.75 12.45
N ASN A 150 -4.89 -7.20 12.83
CA ASN A 150 -5.97 -6.35 13.34
C ASN A 150 -6.00 -6.25 14.87
N ASP A 151 -5.51 -7.29 15.57
CA ASP A 151 -5.65 -7.44 17.02
C ASP A 151 -4.42 -6.99 17.81
N GLN A 152 -3.35 -6.59 17.13
CA GLN A 152 -2.17 -6.06 17.79
C GLN A 152 -2.31 -4.55 17.97
N PRO A 153 -2.14 -4.03 19.21
CA PRO A 153 -2.19 -2.60 19.44
C PRO A 153 -1.02 -1.89 18.75
N PRO A 154 -1.29 -0.79 18.02
CA PRO A 154 -0.25 0.07 17.47
C PRO A 154 0.71 0.55 18.57
N GLN A 155 2.01 0.41 18.32
CA GLN A 155 3.07 0.76 19.27
C GLN A 155 3.62 2.16 19.00
N LYS A 156 3.81 2.94 20.06
CA LYS A 156 4.44 4.26 19.99
C LYS A 156 5.95 4.11 20.11
N VAL A 157 6.67 4.69 19.15
CA VAL A 157 8.12 4.56 19.03
C VAL A 157 8.72 5.96 19.02
N VAL A 158 9.77 6.17 19.81
CA VAL A 158 10.42 7.47 19.98
C VAL A 158 11.87 7.38 19.54
N PHE A 159 12.28 8.30 18.68
CA PHE A 159 13.64 8.48 18.21
C PHE A 159 14.16 9.85 18.63
N ASN A 160 15.42 9.94 19.04
CA ASN A 160 16.16 11.18 19.19
C ASN A 160 17.05 11.43 17.95
N LYS A 161 17.77 12.56 17.93
CA LYS A 161 18.68 12.94 16.83
C LYS A 161 19.76 11.90 16.51
N PHE A 162 20.20 11.13 17.50
CA PHE A 162 21.26 10.13 17.34
C PHE A 162 20.71 8.85 16.69
N ASP A 163 19.48 8.47 17.03
CA ASP A 163 18.80 7.30 16.50
C ASP A 163 18.54 7.42 14.98
N ILE A 164 18.17 8.62 14.53
CA ILE A 164 17.79 8.92 13.13
C ILE A 164 18.91 8.60 12.14
N ASN A 165 20.17 8.70 12.56
CA ASN A 165 21.32 8.47 11.67
C ASN A 165 21.64 7.00 11.45
N ASN A 166 21.03 6.08 12.22
CA ASN A 166 21.30 4.65 12.10
C ASN A 166 20.01 3.86 11.83
N TRP A 167 19.70 3.73 10.54
CA TRP A 167 18.52 2.98 10.09
C TRP A 167 18.48 1.55 10.62
N ARG A 168 19.63 0.87 10.70
CA ARG A 168 19.71 -0.50 11.23
C ARG A 168 19.32 -0.58 12.70
N ILE A 169 19.74 0.38 13.52
CA ILE A 169 19.34 0.45 14.94
C ILE A 169 17.83 0.66 15.06
N ILE A 170 17.26 1.57 14.25
CA ILE A 170 15.82 1.81 14.21
C ILE A 170 15.04 0.55 13.83
N ILE A 171 15.48 -0.15 12.78
CA ILE A 171 14.85 -1.39 12.34
C ILE A 171 14.91 -2.45 13.45
N ASN A 172 16.08 -2.67 14.06
CA ASN A 172 16.22 -3.64 15.15
C ASN A 172 15.35 -3.29 16.36
N TYR A 173 15.27 -2.01 16.68
CA TYR A 173 14.46 -1.53 17.78
C TYR A 173 12.96 -1.77 17.56
N ILE A 174 12.45 -1.38 16.38
CA ILE A 174 11.05 -1.63 16.01
C ILE A 174 10.77 -3.14 15.94
N THR A 175 11.72 -3.94 15.44
CA THR A 175 11.61 -5.41 15.39
C THR A 175 11.35 -5.97 16.79
N ARG A 176 12.10 -5.51 17.81
CA ARG A 176 11.93 -5.93 19.21
C ARG A 176 10.57 -5.50 19.77
N ILE A 177 10.21 -4.23 19.63
CA ILE A 177 8.95 -3.68 20.16
C ILE A 177 7.72 -4.36 19.56
N MET A 178 7.78 -4.62 18.26
CA MET A 178 6.68 -5.24 17.53
C MET A 178 6.69 -6.77 17.62
N SER A 179 7.72 -7.35 18.25
CA SER A 179 7.96 -8.80 18.34
C SER A 179 7.87 -9.49 16.97
N VAL A 180 8.51 -8.91 15.95
CA VAL A 180 8.45 -9.40 14.57
C VAL A 180 9.32 -10.66 14.41
N PRO A 181 8.74 -11.83 14.05
CA PRO A 181 9.50 -13.08 14.00
C PRO A 181 10.53 -13.13 12.86
N GLU A 182 10.19 -12.57 11.70
CA GLU A 182 10.94 -12.77 10.45
C GLU A 182 11.91 -11.60 10.12
N HIS A 183 12.28 -10.76 11.10
CA HIS A 183 12.89 -9.44 10.88
C HIS A 183 11.99 -8.52 10.04
N ILE A 184 12.23 -7.21 10.08
CA ILE A 184 11.47 -6.25 9.26
C ILE A 184 12.08 -6.19 7.86
N GLY A 185 11.26 -6.46 6.83
CA GLY A 185 11.63 -6.28 5.44
C GLY A 185 11.44 -4.83 4.99
N ASN A 186 10.30 -4.23 5.35
CA ASN A 186 9.98 -2.84 5.01
C ASN A 186 9.17 -2.17 6.12
N ILE A 187 9.34 -0.85 6.24
CA ILE A 187 8.37 0.00 6.95
C ILE A 187 7.67 0.82 5.88
N CYS A 188 6.34 0.82 5.89
CA CYS A 188 5.52 1.49 4.89
C CYS A 188 4.60 2.52 5.55
N THR A 189 4.14 3.50 4.79
CA THR A 189 2.93 4.25 5.15
C THR A 189 1.71 3.32 5.15
N ILE A 190 0.60 3.75 5.75
CA ILE A 190 -0.69 3.05 5.67
C ILE A 190 -1.24 2.87 4.24
N HIS A 191 -0.62 3.52 3.25
CA HIS A 191 -0.95 3.40 1.82
C HIS A 191 0.05 2.53 1.05
N GLY A 192 1.02 1.92 1.72
CA GLY A 192 1.98 1.00 1.12
C GLY A 192 3.20 1.65 0.48
N ALA A 193 3.48 2.93 0.76
CA ALA A 193 4.73 3.57 0.32
C ALA A 193 5.87 3.25 1.31
N CYS A 194 6.94 2.60 0.85
CA CYS A 194 8.07 2.26 1.71
C CYS A 194 8.84 3.51 2.18
N VAL A 195 9.17 3.54 3.46
CA VAL A 195 10.07 4.48 4.12
C VAL A 195 11.49 3.92 4.02
N ARG A 196 12.43 4.69 3.46
CA ARG A 196 13.80 4.20 3.22
C ARG A 196 14.77 4.54 4.34
N ASN A 197 14.49 5.60 5.10
CA ASN A 197 15.34 6.09 6.17
C ASN A 197 14.51 6.93 7.15
N ALA A 198 15.10 7.26 8.29
CA ALA A 198 14.42 7.95 9.37
C ALA A 198 14.00 9.40 9.04
N SER A 199 14.63 10.06 8.07
CA SER A 199 14.25 11.43 7.67
C SER A 199 12.89 11.49 6.97
N GLU A 200 12.40 10.35 6.48
CA GLU A 200 11.08 10.23 5.86
C GLU A 200 9.96 10.04 6.92
N PHE A 201 10.32 9.79 8.18
CA PHE A 201 9.33 9.74 9.25
C PHE A 201 8.76 11.12 9.54
N GLN A 202 7.44 11.16 9.70
CA GLN A 202 6.71 12.34 10.10
C GLN A 202 6.25 12.18 11.55
N PRO A 203 6.49 13.18 12.43
CA PRO A 203 6.07 13.11 13.83
C PRO A 203 4.56 12.99 14.01
N GLY A 204 4.15 11.98 14.76
CA GLY A 204 2.75 11.67 15.07
C GLY A 204 2.02 10.97 13.93
N TYR A 205 2.71 10.19 13.10
CA TYR A 205 2.10 9.44 11.99
C TYR A 205 2.10 7.93 12.22
N LEU A 206 1.16 7.23 11.57
CA LEU A 206 1.07 5.77 11.57
C LEU A 206 1.86 5.16 10.41
N TYR A 207 2.67 4.16 10.75
CA TYR A 207 3.41 3.35 9.80
C TYR A 207 3.07 1.88 9.99
N VAL A 208 3.27 1.10 8.94
CA VAL A 208 3.02 -0.34 8.89
C VAL A 208 4.36 -1.05 8.78
N VAL A 209 4.62 -1.94 9.71
CA VAL A 209 5.79 -2.80 9.74
C VAL A 209 5.47 -4.06 8.94
N VAL A 210 6.20 -4.25 7.85
CA VAL A 210 6.07 -5.42 6.97
C VAL A 210 7.23 -6.37 7.26
N PRO A 211 6.96 -7.58 7.80
CA PRO A 211 8.00 -8.58 8.02
C PRO A 211 8.74 -8.93 6.73
N ASN A 212 9.96 -9.45 6.87
CA ASN A 212 10.73 -9.91 5.72
C ASN A 212 9.94 -11.00 4.97
N ASN A 213 10.13 -11.09 3.66
CA ASN A 213 9.40 -12.03 2.80
C ASN A 213 7.86 -11.90 2.82
N ARG A 214 7.29 -10.83 3.40
CA ARG A 214 5.86 -10.50 3.35
C ARG A 214 5.59 -9.33 2.41
N TYR A 215 4.43 -9.36 1.77
CA TYR A 215 3.92 -8.24 0.97
C TYR A 215 3.05 -7.32 1.83
N PHE A 216 3.02 -6.04 1.50
CA PHE A 216 2.12 -5.08 2.14
C PHE A 216 0.66 -5.45 1.86
N GLU A 217 -0.14 -5.60 2.92
CA GLU A 217 -1.56 -5.90 2.83
C GLU A 217 -2.37 -4.61 2.81
N HIS A 218 -3.22 -4.45 1.80
CA HIS A 218 -4.05 -3.28 1.61
C HIS A 218 -5.34 -3.35 2.44
N ILE A 219 -5.22 -3.17 3.76
CA ILE A 219 -6.34 -3.08 4.69
C ILE A 219 -6.49 -1.65 5.25
N ASN A 220 -7.61 -1.37 5.90
CA ASN A 220 -7.87 -0.05 6.47
C ASN A 220 -7.19 0.10 7.85
N TYR A 221 -5.87 0.26 7.84
CA TYR A 221 -5.05 0.47 9.04
C TYR A 221 -5.50 1.66 9.88
N LEU A 222 -6.07 2.69 9.26
CA LEU A 222 -6.59 3.84 9.98
C LEU A 222 -7.79 3.46 10.85
N LYS A 223 -8.76 2.71 10.30
CA LYS A 223 -9.91 2.24 11.06
C LYS A 223 -9.49 1.33 12.22
N ILE A 224 -8.49 0.47 12.02
CA ILE A 224 -7.92 -0.38 13.08
C ILE A 224 -7.36 0.50 14.21
N PHE A 225 -6.58 1.52 13.86
CA PHE A 225 -6.02 2.47 14.82
C PHE A 225 -7.10 3.26 15.57
N GLU A 226 -8.13 3.75 14.88
CA GLU A 226 -9.27 4.47 15.48
C GLU A 226 -10.04 3.61 16.49
N ILE A 227 -10.32 2.35 16.15
CA ILE A 227 -10.97 1.38 17.05
C ILE A 227 -10.12 1.17 18.30
N TYR A 228 -8.80 1.00 18.13
CA TYR A 228 -7.89 0.86 19.25
C TYR A 228 -7.91 2.09 20.18
N GLN A 229 -7.87 3.30 19.62
CA GLN A 229 -7.92 4.54 20.40
C GLN A 229 -9.23 4.67 21.18
N ALA A 230 -10.37 4.39 20.54
CA ALA A 230 -11.69 4.44 21.18
C ALA A 230 -11.79 3.46 22.37
N ASN A 231 -11.24 2.25 22.21
CA ASN A 231 -11.19 1.24 23.27
C ASN A 231 -10.26 1.63 24.43
N ARG A 232 -9.17 2.36 24.15
CA ARG A 232 -8.26 2.87 25.19
C ARG A 232 -8.92 3.98 26.02
N SER A 233 -9.59 4.94 25.38
CA SER A 233 -10.26 6.05 26.08
C SER A 233 -11.39 5.57 27.01
N LYS A 234 -12.10 4.49 26.64
CA LYS A 234 -13.11 3.84 27.49
C LYS A 234 -12.51 3.15 28.73
N ARG A 235 -11.25 2.70 28.67
CA ARG A 235 -10.55 2.07 29.80
C ARG A 235 -9.94 3.08 30.78
N THR A 236 -9.65 4.30 30.33
CA THR A 236 -9.01 5.34 31.13
C THR A 236 -9.98 6.25 31.89
N SER A 237 -11.29 6.12 31.70
CA SER A 237 -12.31 6.94 32.39
C SER A 237 -12.42 6.70 33.90
N SER A 238 -11.63 5.79 34.49
CA SER A 238 -11.53 5.56 35.94
C SER A 238 -10.33 6.25 36.62
N ARG A 239 -9.50 7.02 35.89
CA ARG A 239 -8.40 7.81 36.48
C ARG A 239 -8.30 9.18 35.80
N VAL A 240 -8.50 10.22 36.62
CA VAL A 240 -8.39 11.66 36.31
C VAL A 240 -7.29 11.96 35.27
N ASP A 241 -7.69 12.63 34.20
CA ASP A 241 -6.91 13.43 33.24
C ASP A 241 -5.44 13.05 33.06
N ARG A 242 -5.17 11.86 32.52
CA ARG A 242 -3.87 11.54 31.91
C ARG A 242 -3.99 11.56 30.40
N HIS A 243 -3.47 12.64 29.80
CA HIS A 243 -3.35 12.84 28.37
C HIS A 243 -2.77 11.58 27.68
N PRO A 244 -3.33 11.09 26.55
CA PRO A 244 -2.96 9.82 25.90
C PRO A 244 -1.48 9.63 25.50
N PHE A 245 -0.66 10.67 25.63
CA PHE A 245 0.76 10.69 25.31
C PHE A 245 1.66 11.09 26.49
N LYS A 246 1.12 11.26 27.70
CA LYS A 246 1.94 11.55 28.91
C LYS A 246 2.48 10.31 29.60
N THR A 247 2.07 9.11 29.19
CA THR A 247 2.50 7.85 29.79
C THR A 247 2.78 6.79 28.72
N ASP A 248 3.85 6.04 28.97
CA ASP A 248 4.36 4.88 28.21
C ASP A 248 5.05 5.22 26.89
N PHE A 249 6.27 5.74 27.01
CA PHE A 249 7.24 5.75 25.92
C PHE A 249 8.19 4.56 26.11
N ILE A 250 8.29 3.72 25.10
CA ILE A 250 9.45 2.85 24.99
C ILE A 250 10.53 3.73 24.34
N LYS A 251 11.71 3.82 24.96
CA LYS A 251 12.90 4.48 24.40
C LYS A 251 13.85 3.41 23.88
N ILE A 252 14.68 3.75 22.90
CA ILE A 252 15.70 2.84 22.36
C ILE A 252 16.61 2.28 23.45
N HIS A 253 16.95 3.10 24.44
CA HIS A 253 17.82 2.71 25.56
C HIS A 253 17.11 1.97 26.72
N ASN A 254 15.81 1.68 26.60
CA ASN A 254 15.02 1.05 27.69
C ASN A 254 14.63 -0.40 27.38
N VAL A 255 15.20 -1.00 26.33
CA VAL A 255 14.93 -2.39 25.94
C VAL A 255 16.23 -3.16 26.11
N ASP A 256 16.49 -3.58 27.33
CA ASP A 256 17.48 -4.63 27.64
C ASP A 256 16.75 -5.96 27.79
#